data_AF-M0ABK6-F1
#
_entry.id   AF-M0ABK6-F1
#
_cell.length_a   1.000
_cell.length_b   1.000
_cell.length_c   1.000
_cell.angle_alpha   90.00
_cell.angle_beta   90.00
_cell.angle_gamma   90.00
#
_symmetry.space_group_name_H-M   'P 1'
#
loop_
_entity.id
_entity.type
_entity.pdbx_description
1 polymer ?
#
loop_
_entity_poly.entity_id
_entity_poly.type
_entity_poly.pdbx_seq_one_letter_code
_entity_poly.pdbx_strand_id
1 'polypeptide(L)'
;MRHDDFPSVTIEGDDATVARNVLREEFGEIVPDLEAGETYIGTLDSWDEDGIVLDAGQPVRIPADELGLGPGSPTQIRERYGLVQHLPMQFVYGGGGDADAEEDEPSRLADEERDRLYEWTRGDGRLNVNSATRAEVRATLNRAGHAQDYVTIERLGLLEQSVICTENTDPPGLLASVGQYLPAELRCVVP
;
A
#
# COMPACT_ATOMS: atom_id res chain seq x y z
N MET A 1 -5.11 23.54 10.75
CA MET A 1 -5.22 22.70 9.54
C MET A 1 -3.90 22.01 9.37
N ARG A 2 -3.90 20.72 9.00
CA ARG A 2 -2.66 20.08 8.56
C ARG A 2 -2.35 20.54 7.12
N HIS A 3 -1.08 20.52 6.75
CA HIS A 3 -0.60 20.92 5.42
C HIS A 3 0.01 19.74 4.66
N ASP A 4 -0.17 18.53 5.20
CA ASP A 4 0.33 17.26 4.69
C ASP A 4 -0.71 16.52 3.85
N ASP A 5 -1.81 17.19 3.48
CA ASP A 5 -2.96 16.63 2.74
C ASP A 5 -3.64 15.38 3.36
N PHE A 6 -3.24 14.95 4.55
CA PHE A 6 -3.88 13.87 5.29
C PHE A 6 -5.14 14.35 6.05
N PRO A 7 -6.19 13.51 6.11
CA PRO A 7 -7.38 13.85 6.87
C PRO A 7 -7.09 13.88 8.37
N SER A 8 -7.65 14.89 9.04
CA SER A 8 -7.68 14.96 10.51
C SER A 8 -9.07 14.55 11.00
N VAL A 9 -9.11 13.54 11.89
CA VAL A 9 -10.35 13.01 12.44
C VAL A 9 -10.46 13.41 13.91
N THR A 10 -11.54 14.11 14.28
CA THR A 10 -11.87 14.43 15.67
C THR A 10 -12.92 13.43 16.18
N ILE A 11 -12.64 12.80 17.33
CA ILE A 11 -13.49 11.76 17.92
C ILE A 11 -13.84 12.15 19.35
N GLU A 12 -15.14 12.26 19.61
CA GLU A 12 -15.73 12.68 20.88
C GLU A 12 -16.76 11.63 21.36
N GLY A 13 -17.01 11.61 22.67
CA GLY A 13 -17.95 10.68 23.31
C GLY A 13 -17.27 9.67 24.24
N ASP A 14 -18.09 8.85 24.89
CA ASP A 14 -17.65 7.94 25.97
C ASP A 14 -16.64 6.89 25.49
N ASP A 15 -16.76 6.44 24.23
CA ASP A 15 -15.91 5.42 23.62
C ASP A 15 -14.77 6.00 22.75
N ALA A 16 -14.49 7.30 22.86
CA ALA A 16 -13.56 7.99 21.95
C ALA A 16 -12.16 7.34 21.92
N THR A 17 -11.65 6.84 23.04
CA THR A 17 -10.34 6.16 23.10
C THR A 17 -10.35 4.85 22.32
N VAL A 18 -11.39 4.04 22.47
CA VAL A 18 -11.52 2.75 21.77
C VAL A 18 -11.64 2.99 20.27
N ALA A 19 -12.49 3.93 19.86
CA ALA A 19 -12.67 4.29 18.46
C ALA A 19 -11.35 4.78 17.81
N ARG A 20 -10.54 5.58 18.53
CA ARG A 20 -9.21 6.00 18.04
C ARG A 20 -8.28 4.82 17.84
N ASN A 21 -8.23 3.90 18.81
CA ASN A 21 -7.35 2.73 18.72
C ASN A 21 -7.73 1.83 17.54
N VAL A 22 -9.04 1.58 17.33
CA VAL A 22 -9.52 0.79 16.18
C VAL A 22 -9.18 1.48 14.86
N LEU A 23 -9.35 2.80 14.75
CA LEU A 23 -9.00 3.51 13.52
C LEU A 23 -7.50 3.51 13.24
N ARG A 24 -6.67 3.63 14.28
CA ARG A 24 -5.22 3.52 14.16
C ARG A 24 -4.80 2.13 13.70
N GLU A 25 -5.43 1.08 14.23
CA GLU A 25 -5.17 -0.30 13.82
C GLU A 25 -5.59 -0.55 12.36
N GLU A 26 -6.77 -0.06 11.96
CA GLU A 26 -7.33 -0.31 10.63
C GLU A 26 -6.69 0.55 9.51
N PHE A 27 -6.25 1.77 9.81
CA PHE A 27 -5.81 2.74 8.80
C PHE A 27 -4.40 3.29 9.03
N GLY A 28 -3.78 2.98 10.17
CA GLY A 28 -2.55 3.63 10.61
C GLY A 28 -2.77 5.02 11.22
N GLU A 29 -1.67 5.65 11.64
CA GLU A 29 -1.65 7.02 12.14
C GLU A 29 -0.46 7.78 11.55
N ILE A 30 -0.72 8.99 11.07
CA ILE A 30 0.31 9.93 10.62
C ILE A 30 0.71 10.83 11.80
N VAL A 31 1.89 10.54 12.35
CA VAL A 31 2.51 11.30 13.43
C VAL A 31 3.30 12.50 12.89
N PRO A 32 3.45 13.59 13.66
CA PRO A 32 4.22 14.75 13.21
C PRO A 32 5.73 14.49 13.15
N ASP A 33 6.25 13.63 14.03
CA ASP A 33 7.68 13.36 14.19
C ASP A 33 7.90 11.84 14.11
N LEU A 34 8.96 11.43 13.39
CA LEU A 34 9.36 10.04 13.24
C LEU A 34 10.63 9.79 14.07
N GLU A 35 10.65 8.67 14.79
CA GLU A 35 11.78 8.25 15.62
C GLU A 35 12.54 7.11 14.91
N ALA A 36 13.87 7.19 14.91
CA ALA A 36 14.70 6.16 14.27
C ALA A 36 14.51 4.80 14.96
N GLY A 37 14.37 3.73 14.16
CA GLY A 37 14.14 2.36 14.62
C GLY A 37 12.67 2.01 14.87
N GLU A 38 11.76 3.00 14.89
CA GLU A 38 10.32 2.76 15.08
C GLU A 38 9.61 2.47 13.75
N THR A 39 8.48 1.75 13.84
CA THR A 39 7.68 1.33 12.68
C THR A 39 6.50 2.27 12.45
N TYR A 40 6.31 2.68 11.20
CA TYR A 40 5.22 3.58 10.78
C TYR A 40 4.55 3.08 9.50
N ILE A 41 3.41 3.67 9.16
CA ILE A 41 2.72 3.47 7.89
C ILE A 41 2.89 4.74 7.06
N GLY A 42 3.27 4.55 5.79
CA GLY A 42 3.25 5.60 4.78
C GLY A 42 2.59 5.11 3.51
N THR A 43 2.11 6.03 2.68
CA THR A 43 1.50 5.69 1.38
C THR A 43 2.52 5.81 0.26
N LEU A 44 2.58 4.85 -0.66
CA LEU A 44 3.46 4.91 -1.82
C LEU A 44 3.21 6.16 -2.67
N ASP A 45 4.16 7.08 -2.66
CA ASP A 45 4.06 8.40 -3.31
C ASP A 45 4.83 8.45 -4.64
N SER A 46 6.07 7.96 -4.65
CA SER A 46 6.88 7.93 -5.86
C SER A 46 7.91 6.81 -5.85
N TRP A 47 8.51 6.55 -7.01
CA TRP A 47 9.56 5.55 -7.19
C TRP A 47 10.45 5.94 -8.37
N ASP A 48 11.71 5.57 -8.28
CA ASP A 48 12.73 5.84 -9.29
C ASP A 48 13.74 4.67 -9.32
N GLU A 49 14.95 4.91 -9.82
CA GLU A 49 15.99 3.89 -9.88
C GLU A 49 16.67 3.59 -8.53
N ASP A 50 16.70 4.55 -7.59
CA ASP A 50 17.35 4.35 -6.28
C ASP A 50 16.39 4.01 -5.14
N GLY A 51 15.08 4.01 -5.35
CA GLY A 51 14.14 3.50 -4.35
C GLY A 51 12.68 3.86 -4.57
N ILE A 52 11.93 3.79 -3.47
CA ILE A 52 10.55 4.30 -3.38
C ILE A 52 10.48 5.38 -2.30
N VAL A 53 9.50 6.26 -2.41
CA VAL A 53 9.16 7.25 -1.40
C VAL A 53 7.78 6.91 -0.84
N LEU A 54 7.70 6.82 0.48
CA LEU A 54 6.46 6.71 1.22
C LEU A 54 6.14 8.07 1.84
N ASP A 55 4.92 8.57 1.64
CA ASP A 55 4.43 9.74 2.35
C ASP A 55 3.84 9.32 3.70
N ALA A 56 4.51 9.71 4.78
CA ALA A 56 4.09 9.48 6.16
C ALA A 56 3.80 10.81 6.88
N GLY A 57 3.21 11.79 6.17
CA GLY A 57 3.12 13.19 6.59
C GLY A 57 4.39 13.99 6.32
N GLN A 58 5.44 13.27 5.93
CA GLN A 58 6.70 13.75 5.38
C GLN A 58 7.23 12.67 4.43
N PRO A 59 8.00 13.03 3.38
CA PRO A 59 8.54 12.06 2.45
C PRO A 59 9.63 11.21 3.11
N VAL A 60 9.46 9.89 3.12
CA VAL A 60 10.45 8.93 3.60
C VAL A 60 10.93 8.08 2.44
N ARG A 61 12.22 8.16 2.14
CA ARG A 61 12.84 7.34 1.08
C ARG A 61 13.25 5.97 1.63
N ILE A 62 12.81 4.92 0.96
CA ILE A 62 13.27 3.54 1.15
C ILE A 62 14.19 3.20 -0.02
N PRO A 63 15.52 3.11 0.21
CA PRO A 63 16.48 2.77 -0.85
C PRO A 63 16.17 1.41 -1.50
N ALA A 64 16.58 1.24 -2.75
CA ALA A 64 16.36 0.02 -3.52
C ALA A 64 16.89 -1.24 -2.80
N ASP A 65 18.08 -1.14 -2.20
CA ASP A 65 18.70 -2.25 -1.44
C ASP A 65 17.96 -2.56 -0.13
N GLU A 66 17.15 -1.62 0.38
CA GLU A 66 16.34 -1.76 1.58
C GLU A 66 14.89 -2.18 1.31
N LEU A 67 14.51 -2.40 0.05
CA LEU A 67 13.20 -2.95 -0.27
C LEU A 67 13.07 -4.38 0.26
N GLY A 68 14.12 -5.21 0.12
CA GLY A 68 14.10 -6.59 0.60
C GLY A 68 13.11 -7.52 -0.14
N LEU A 69 12.70 -7.14 -1.36
CA LEU A 69 11.68 -7.83 -2.19
C LEU A 69 12.31 -8.61 -3.37
N GLY A 70 13.54 -9.10 -3.16
CA GLY A 70 14.31 -9.83 -4.15
C GLY A 70 14.89 -8.95 -5.26
N PRO A 71 15.46 -9.56 -6.32
CA PRO A 71 16.20 -8.82 -7.34
C PRO A 71 15.28 -8.01 -8.26
N GLY A 72 15.77 -6.87 -8.72
CA GLY A 72 15.11 -6.00 -9.69
C GLY A 72 15.22 -4.53 -9.32
N SER A 73 14.99 -3.64 -10.29
CA SER A 73 14.84 -2.21 -9.98
C SER A 73 13.55 -1.95 -9.20
N PRO A 74 13.42 -0.81 -8.50
CA PRO A 74 12.18 -0.46 -7.80
C PRO A 74 10.95 -0.50 -8.71
N THR A 75 11.07 -0.06 -9.96
CA THR A 75 10.00 -0.17 -10.98
C THR A 75 9.62 -1.64 -11.27
N GLN A 76 10.60 -2.54 -11.40
CA GLN A 76 10.33 -3.96 -11.63
C GLN A 76 9.69 -4.63 -10.40
N ILE A 77 10.13 -4.26 -9.20
CA ILE A 77 9.54 -4.72 -7.93
C ILE A 77 8.09 -4.26 -7.86
N ARG A 78 7.83 -2.98 -8.12
CA ARG A 78 6.48 -2.41 -8.17
C ARG A 78 5.57 -3.18 -9.13
N GLU A 79 6.06 -3.54 -10.31
CA GLU A 79 5.32 -4.36 -11.28
C GLU A 79 5.05 -5.77 -10.77
N ARG A 80 6.06 -6.44 -10.22
CA ARG A 80 5.97 -7.83 -9.74
C ARG A 80 5.00 -7.98 -8.57
N TYR A 81 5.05 -7.06 -7.62
CA TYR A 81 4.22 -7.08 -6.40
C TYR A 81 2.92 -6.29 -6.57
N GLY A 82 2.66 -5.78 -7.78
CA GLY A 82 1.45 -5.05 -8.10
C GLY A 82 1.21 -3.83 -7.21
N LEU A 83 2.27 -3.09 -6.86
CA LEU A 83 2.17 -1.93 -5.98
C LEU A 83 1.57 -0.75 -6.77
N VAL A 84 0.39 -0.29 -6.35
CA VAL A 84 -0.32 0.85 -6.94
C VAL A 84 0.00 2.13 -6.17
N GLN A 85 -0.17 3.29 -6.83
CA GLN A 85 -0.09 4.60 -6.18
C GLN A 85 -0.94 4.65 -4.90
N HIS A 86 -0.42 5.29 -3.86
CA HIS A 86 -1.02 5.46 -2.53
C HIS A 86 -1.22 4.17 -1.71
N LEU A 87 -0.67 3.03 -2.14
CA LEU A 87 -0.70 1.81 -1.35
C LEU A 87 -0.08 2.07 0.05
N PRO A 88 -0.81 1.85 1.15
CA PRO A 88 -0.25 1.94 2.49
C PRO A 88 0.70 0.76 2.73
N MET A 89 1.90 1.09 3.21
CA MET A 89 3.01 0.17 3.44
C MET A 89 3.68 0.48 4.77
N GLN A 90 4.02 -0.55 5.53
CA GLN A 90 4.77 -0.38 6.77
C GLN A 90 6.28 -0.30 6.52
N PHE A 91 6.94 0.61 7.22
CA PHE A 91 8.38 0.82 7.15
C PHE A 91 8.97 1.09 8.54
N VAL A 92 10.26 0.78 8.70
CA VAL A 92 11.06 1.19 9.84
C VAL A 92 11.80 2.47 9.45
N TYR A 93 11.60 3.53 10.23
CA TYR A 93 12.25 4.81 9.97
C TYR A 93 13.72 4.78 10.39
N GLY A 94 14.61 5.26 9.53
CA GLY A 94 16.05 5.18 9.74
C GLY A 94 16.70 6.39 10.43
N GLY A 95 15.97 7.49 10.62
CA GLY A 95 16.50 8.72 11.24
C GLY A 95 16.55 9.93 10.29
N GLY A 96 16.74 9.67 8.99
CA GLY A 96 16.46 10.63 7.92
C GLY A 96 17.39 11.84 7.84
N GLY A 97 18.66 11.63 7.51
CA GLY A 97 19.44 12.50 6.62
C GLY A 97 19.68 13.93 7.11
N ASP A 98 19.64 14.18 8.42
CA ASP A 98 20.25 15.38 8.96
C ASP A 98 21.78 15.19 8.81
N ALA A 99 22.44 16.08 8.07
CA ALA A 99 23.85 15.93 7.70
C ALA A 99 24.81 15.88 8.91
N ASP A 100 24.31 16.19 10.11
CA ASP A 100 25.02 16.17 11.38
C ASP A 100 24.74 14.92 12.24
N ALA A 101 23.90 13.97 11.78
CA ALA A 101 23.63 12.71 12.48
C ALA A 101 24.62 11.62 12.02
N GLU A 102 25.67 11.37 12.82
CA GLU A 102 26.69 10.34 12.54
C GLU A 102 26.14 8.88 12.64
N GLU A 103 24.87 8.68 13.01
CA GLU A 103 24.28 7.37 13.36
C GLU A 103 22.97 7.00 12.62
N ASP A 104 22.56 7.72 11.57
CA ASP A 104 21.32 7.38 10.84
C ASP A 104 21.48 6.10 10.01
N GLU A 105 20.55 5.16 10.20
CA GLU A 105 20.39 3.97 9.36
C GLU A 105 19.50 4.30 8.15
N PRO A 106 19.60 3.57 7.02
CA PRO A 106 18.65 3.76 5.94
C PRO A 106 17.26 3.27 6.36
N SER A 107 16.21 4.03 6.01
CA SER A 107 14.83 3.56 6.21
C SER A 107 14.57 2.35 5.34
N ARG A 108 13.81 1.37 5.86
CA ARG A 108 13.57 0.08 5.19
C ARG A 108 12.12 -0.34 5.29
N LEU A 109 11.64 -1.20 4.39
CA LEU A 109 10.34 -1.84 4.60
C LEU A 109 10.38 -2.69 5.88
N ALA A 110 9.27 -2.65 6.63
CA ALA A 110 9.10 -3.48 7.81
C ALA A 110 9.08 -4.96 7.38
N ASP A 111 9.57 -5.85 8.25
CA ASP A 111 9.67 -7.27 7.88
C ASP A 111 8.28 -7.90 7.68
N GLU A 112 7.28 -7.48 8.47
CA GLU A 112 5.87 -7.88 8.27
C GLU A 112 5.30 -7.40 6.92
N GLU A 113 5.70 -6.22 6.44
CA GLU A 113 5.28 -5.72 5.11
C GLU A 113 5.92 -6.56 4.00
N ARG A 114 7.22 -6.87 4.13
CA ARG A 114 7.92 -7.74 3.17
C ARG A 114 7.26 -9.11 3.11
N ASP A 115 6.97 -9.71 4.27
CA ASP A 115 6.31 -11.01 4.36
C ASP A 115 4.92 -10.97 3.70
N ARG A 116 4.10 -9.96 4.01
CA ARG A 116 2.79 -9.73 3.37
C ARG A 116 2.91 -9.68 1.85
N LEU A 117 3.88 -8.94 1.31
CA LEU A 117 4.08 -8.82 -0.13
C LEU A 117 4.60 -10.12 -0.76
N TYR A 118 5.48 -10.86 -0.09
CA TYR A 118 5.88 -12.19 -0.54
C TYR A 118 4.71 -13.16 -0.59
N GLU A 119 3.80 -13.12 0.38
CA GLU A 119 2.59 -13.95 0.37
C GLU A 119 1.69 -13.65 -0.84
N TRP A 120 1.63 -12.39 -1.30
CA TRP A 120 0.87 -12.05 -2.51
C TRP A 120 1.38 -12.81 -3.73
N THR A 121 2.70 -12.95 -3.87
CA THR A 121 3.34 -13.69 -4.99
C THR A 121 3.19 -15.21 -4.90
N ARG A 122 2.75 -15.74 -3.74
CA ARG A 122 2.55 -17.19 -3.54
C ARG A 122 1.09 -17.63 -3.72
N GLY A 123 0.17 -16.68 -3.81
CA GLY A 123 -1.27 -16.95 -3.96
C GLY A 123 -1.70 -17.10 -5.42
N ASP A 124 -3.02 -17.24 -5.62
CA ASP A 124 -3.66 -17.41 -6.94
C ASP A 124 -3.74 -16.12 -7.78
N GLY A 125 -2.93 -15.12 -7.45
CA GLY A 125 -2.88 -13.83 -8.15
C GLY A 125 -3.85 -12.79 -7.60
N ARG A 126 -3.56 -11.53 -7.89
CA ARG A 126 -4.31 -10.37 -7.36
C ARG A 126 -4.45 -9.30 -8.42
N LEU A 127 -5.52 -8.50 -8.30
CA LEU A 127 -5.68 -7.23 -8.99
C LEU A 127 -5.78 -6.12 -7.95
N ASN A 128 -4.71 -5.35 -7.80
CA ASN A 128 -4.64 -4.19 -6.93
C ASN A 128 -5.14 -2.95 -7.67
N VAL A 129 -5.93 -2.14 -6.98
CA VAL A 129 -6.62 -0.97 -7.53
C VAL A 129 -6.47 0.18 -6.53
N ASN A 130 -6.10 1.38 -6.99
CA ASN A 130 -6.14 2.58 -6.16
C ASN A 130 -7.34 3.48 -6.51
N SER A 131 -7.56 4.54 -5.74
CA SER A 131 -8.57 5.59 -6.06
C SER A 131 -10.01 5.05 -6.27
N ALA A 132 -10.35 3.89 -5.71
CA ALA A 132 -11.67 3.29 -5.84
C ALA A 132 -12.12 2.63 -4.53
N THR A 133 -13.36 2.88 -4.14
CA THR A 133 -13.93 2.19 -2.98
C THR A 133 -14.17 0.72 -3.30
N ARG A 134 -14.16 -0.14 -2.28
CA ARG A 134 -14.55 -1.55 -2.39
C ARG A 134 -15.88 -1.76 -3.11
N ALA A 135 -16.85 -0.87 -2.87
CA ALA A 135 -18.17 -0.95 -3.49
C ALA A 135 -18.12 -0.67 -5.00
N GLU A 136 -17.34 0.32 -5.42
CA GLU A 136 -17.13 0.64 -6.83
C GLU A 136 -16.40 -0.49 -7.55
N VAL A 137 -15.30 -1.00 -6.99
CA VAL A 137 -14.55 -2.14 -7.55
C VAL A 137 -15.48 -3.34 -7.73
N ARG A 138 -16.26 -3.70 -6.70
CA ARG A 138 -17.24 -4.79 -6.77
C ARG A 138 -18.31 -4.55 -7.83
N ALA A 139 -18.88 -3.35 -7.87
CA ALA A 139 -19.92 -3.02 -8.83
C ALA A 139 -19.39 -3.11 -10.27
N THR A 140 -18.15 -2.69 -10.50
CA THR A 140 -17.50 -2.79 -11.82
C THR A 140 -17.22 -4.24 -12.20
N LEU A 141 -16.63 -5.04 -11.32
CA LEU A 141 -16.40 -6.48 -11.54
C LEU A 141 -17.70 -7.20 -11.92
N ASN A 142 -18.76 -6.98 -11.14
CA ASN A 142 -20.06 -7.60 -11.39
C ASN A 142 -20.67 -7.16 -12.72
N ARG A 143 -20.58 -5.87 -13.06
CA ARG A 143 -21.09 -5.35 -14.33
C ARG A 143 -20.32 -5.89 -15.53
N ALA A 144 -19.02 -6.14 -15.37
CA ALA A 144 -18.16 -6.74 -16.37
C ALA A 144 -18.30 -8.28 -16.46
N GLY A 145 -19.13 -8.90 -15.62
CA GLY A 145 -19.37 -10.35 -15.64
C GLY A 145 -18.40 -11.19 -14.80
N HIS A 146 -17.55 -10.55 -13.99
CA HIS A 146 -16.48 -11.18 -13.23
C HIS A 146 -16.85 -11.54 -11.78
N ALA A 147 -18.14 -11.77 -11.50
CA ALA A 147 -18.62 -12.05 -10.15
C ALA A 147 -18.10 -13.39 -9.57
N GLN A 148 -17.59 -14.29 -10.42
CA GLN A 148 -17.05 -15.60 -10.05
C GLN A 148 -15.52 -15.68 -10.16
N ASP A 149 -14.87 -14.61 -10.61
CA ASP A 149 -13.42 -14.60 -10.89
C ASP A 149 -12.58 -14.13 -9.70
N TYR A 150 -13.20 -13.92 -8.54
CA TYR A 150 -12.48 -13.53 -7.33
C TYR A 150 -13.07 -14.19 -6.09
N VAL A 151 -12.21 -14.48 -5.12
CA VAL A 151 -12.58 -15.02 -3.81
C VAL A 151 -13.13 -13.92 -2.92
N THR A 152 -12.39 -12.81 -2.82
CA THR A 152 -12.81 -11.63 -2.04
C THR A 152 -12.14 -10.36 -2.57
N ILE A 153 -12.61 -9.21 -2.06
CA ILE A 153 -11.95 -7.92 -2.25
C ILE A 153 -11.50 -7.47 -0.87
N GLU A 154 -10.20 -7.49 -0.65
CA GLU A 154 -9.56 -6.97 0.55
C GLU A 154 -9.42 -5.46 0.44
N ARG A 155 -9.60 -4.78 1.56
CA ARG A 155 -9.31 -3.35 1.67
C ARG A 155 -7.86 -3.22 2.10
N LEU A 156 -7.04 -2.54 1.31
CA LEU A 156 -5.65 -2.24 1.65
C LEU A 156 -5.53 -0.87 2.30
N GLY A 157 -6.28 0.11 1.78
CA GLY A 157 -6.37 1.48 2.27
C GLY A 157 -7.79 2.01 2.12
N LEU A 158 -7.99 3.32 2.29
CA LEU A 158 -9.32 3.91 2.16
C LEU A 158 -9.88 3.74 0.74
N LEU A 159 -9.03 3.94 -0.27
CA LEU A 159 -9.36 3.83 -1.69
C LEU A 159 -8.51 2.78 -2.43
N GLU A 160 -7.71 2.02 -1.70
CA GLU A 160 -6.84 0.99 -2.22
C GLU A 160 -7.43 -0.37 -1.90
N GLN A 161 -7.63 -1.19 -2.92
CA GLN A 161 -8.28 -2.50 -2.84
C GLN A 161 -7.39 -3.57 -3.46
N SER A 162 -7.48 -4.80 -2.93
CA SER A 162 -6.89 -5.99 -3.54
C SER A 162 -7.99 -6.99 -3.86
N VAL A 163 -8.21 -7.26 -5.14
CA VAL A 163 -9.11 -8.33 -5.58
C VAL A 163 -8.29 -9.62 -5.61
N ILE A 164 -8.61 -10.55 -4.70
CA ILE A 164 -7.96 -11.88 -4.68
C ILE A 164 -8.62 -12.75 -5.73
N CYS A 165 -7.85 -13.13 -6.74
CA CYS A 165 -8.33 -13.96 -7.84
C CYS A 165 -8.62 -15.39 -7.38
N THR A 166 -9.43 -16.13 -8.14
CA THR A 166 -9.52 -17.58 -7.96
C THR A 166 -8.34 -18.26 -8.66
N GLU A 167 -8.06 -19.52 -8.32
CA GLU A 167 -7.03 -20.36 -8.98
C GLU A 167 -7.17 -20.45 -10.52
N ASN A 168 -8.37 -20.20 -11.07
CA ASN A 168 -8.66 -20.29 -12.49
C ASN A 168 -8.72 -18.92 -13.19
N THR A 169 -8.50 -17.84 -12.47
CA THR A 169 -8.61 -16.49 -13.00
C THR A 169 -7.24 -15.98 -13.43
N ASP A 170 -7.14 -15.50 -14.66
CA ASP A 170 -5.94 -14.82 -15.17
C ASP A 170 -5.97 -13.33 -14.76
N PRO A 171 -5.11 -12.85 -13.83
CA PRO A 171 -5.18 -11.47 -13.38
C PRO A 171 -4.95 -10.42 -14.50
N PRO A 172 -3.98 -10.59 -15.43
CA PRO A 172 -3.85 -9.71 -16.59
C PRO A 172 -5.11 -9.64 -17.47
N GLY A 173 -5.77 -10.78 -17.73
CA GLY A 173 -7.04 -10.83 -18.44
C GLY A 173 -8.17 -10.09 -17.70
N LEU A 174 -8.26 -10.27 -16.38
CA LEU A 174 -9.21 -9.54 -15.55
C LEU A 174 -8.95 -8.02 -15.61
N LEU A 175 -7.70 -7.60 -15.46
CA LEU A 175 -7.27 -6.20 -15.58
C LEU A 175 -7.68 -5.62 -16.92
N ALA A 176 -7.40 -6.32 -18.03
CA ALA A 176 -7.74 -5.85 -19.38
C ALA A 176 -9.26 -5.68 -19.56
N SER A 177 -10.06 -6.55 -18.94
CA SER A 177 -11.52 -6.47 -19.01
C SER A 177 -12.08 -5.29 -18.21
N VAL A 178 -11.59 -5.06 -16.98
CA VAL A 178 -12.16 -4.05 -16.07
C VAL A 178 -11.50 -2.68 -16.13
N GLY A 179 -10.25 -2.59 -16.58
CA GLY A 179 -9.43 -1.38 -16.47
C GLY A 179 -10.01 -0.18 -17.20
N GLN A 180 -10.73 -0.40 -18.31
CA GLN A 180 -11.41 0.69 -19.04
C GLN A 180 -12.59 1.32 -18.28
N TYR A 181 -13.08 0.67 -17.22
CA TYR A 181 -14.26 1.10 -16.47
C TYR A 181 -13.93 1.71 -15.10
N LEU A 182 -12.67 1.66 -14.68
CA LEU A 182 -12.20 2.25 -13.43
C LEU A 182 -11.21 3.37 -13.76
N PRO A 183 -11.48 4.63 -13.37
CA PRO A 183 -10.52 5.73 -13.47
C PRO A 183 -9.47 5.61 -12.35
N ALA A 184 -8.74 4.50 -12.34
CA ALA A 184 -7.82 4.08 -11.29
C ALA A 184 -6.52 3.57 -11.92
N GLU A 185 -5.44 3.54 -11.15
CA GLU A 185 -4.34 2.65 -11.47
C GLU A 185 -4.73 1.22 -11.07
N LEU A 186 -4.45 0.28 -11.98
CA LEU A 186 -4.57 -1.14 -11.72
C LEU A 186 -3.23 -1.83 -11.96
N ARG A 187 -2.86 -2.74 -11.07
CA ARG A 187 -1.69 -3.61 -11.21
C ARG A 187 -2.03 -5.03 -10.81
N CYS A 188 -1.42 -6.00 -11.48
CA CYS A 188 -1.60 -7.41 -11.17
C CYS A 188 -0.42 -7.94 -10.36
N VAL A 189 -0.72 -8.85 -9.44
CA VAL A 189 0.26 -9.83 -8.96
C VAL A 189 -0.05 -11.13 -9.68
N VAL A 190 0.97 -11.70 -10.34
CA VAL A 190 0.85 -12.96 -11.07
C VAL A 190 1.49 -14.06 -10.22
N PRO A 191 0.86 -15.25 -10.10
CA PRO A 191 1.42 -16.42 -9.42
C PRO A 191 2.77 -16.91 -10.00
#